data_AF-A0AAD5RPN2-F1
#
_entry.id   AF-A0AAD5RPN2-F1
#
_cell.length_a   1.000
_cell.length_b   1.000
_cell.length_c   1.000
_cell.angle_alpha   90.00
_cell.angle_beta   90.00
_cell.angle_gamma   90.00
#
_symmetry.space_group_name_H-M   'P 1'
#
loop_
_entity.id
_entity.type
_entity.pdbx_description
1 polymer ?
#
loop_
_entity_poly.entity_id
_entity_poly.type
_entity_poly.pdbx_seq_one_letter_code
_entity_poly.pdbx_strand_id
1 'polypeptide(L)'
;MSTRQANAPIQVINDWPGSVDRGERKVPTILIYNYNGSLSTWGFMCEDDDDRAHMGKTRREFFKIFLDQETLDAAHQHGLTQAPKNTGEAQVLVTEYLRQIYTHVKETIETQLGLRMRGGWSQLAVEFVFSVPTTWTNLSIINTFKSIICDAGFGSEGLRHNAVIDLTEAEAAAVATVKQSAIMWQPGEIFLSIDAGGGTTDLALMQITNADASFPQMNQISAVKGVGIGASLIDRAFIALVARRLAAVPDIQSQLPPDFPQRMSRSHQFKTTKHKFGERAYTQEVYRIPMEGVSHEFTHPGIGVENARMAFSHQEIQSIFDPQIEGVIQRVQEQLDWMKDQGLTQQVQYMVLSGGLGSSAYVRDMLQNRFSTFPHPNAQRVQILPCTDPQLVVIRGLLLDRQQALDTGSMSVLAARVARASYGVVVQEVYSPTVHFNEDIRPDAYEPAKRFAINQIQWLIRKGDVINPNAPLVKSFEIRVGQNEGTRAWDSEIVVSHNEPNFLPRSLKQAGAVKLCDIKSNLSGVQQHQLALMHKKGTCFSRGYTFYICQFEVRVIVAPADLRFELWFGGQRFAGNHEPIAVAWDQNGAATRPG
;
A
#
# COMPACT_ATOMS: atom_id res chain seq x y z
N MET A 1 -23.58 10.18 -28.71
CA MET A 1 -22.14 10.40 -28.43
C MET A 1 -22.05 11.65 -27.56
N SER A 2 -21.93 11.47 -26.25
CA SER A 2 -21.78 12.59 -25.32
C SER A 2 -20.33 13.08 -25.41
N THR A 3 -20.14 14.33 -25.78
CA THR A 3 -18.88 15.05 -25.69
C THR A 3 -18.46 15.08 -24.22
N ARG A 4 -17.62 14.14 -23.78
CA ARG A 4 -16.91 14.25 -22.49
C ARG A 4 -16.15 15.58 -22.54
N GLN A 5 -16.52 16.50 -21.67
CA GLN A 5 -15.75 17.73 -21.46
C GLN A 5 -14.30 17.36 -21.21
N ALA A 6 -13.39 17.99 -21.94
CA ALA A 6 -11.96 17.87 -21.75
C ALA A 6 -11.60 18.11 -20.27
N ASN A 7 -10.89 17.14 -19.67
CA ASN A 7 -10.16 17.16 -18.40
C ASN A 7 -10.54 18.28 -17.41
N ALA A 8 -11.66 18.10 -16.70
CA ALA A 8 -11.93 18.91 -15.52
C ALA A 8 -10.75 18.76 -14.52
N PRO A 9 -10.25 19.86 -13.94
CA PRO A 9 -9.14 19.78 -13.00
C PRO A 9 -9.55 19.01 -11.74
N ILE A 10 -8.60 18.29 -11.13
CA ILE A 10 -8.81 17.59 -9.86
C ILE A 10 -9.26 18.59 -8.79
N GLN A 11 -10.43 18.36 -8.22
CA GLN A 11 -10.95 19.14 -7.09
C GLN A 11 -10.55 18.48 -5.78
N VAL A 12 -10.08 19.30 -4.84
CA VAL A 12 -9.62 18.86 -3.53
C VAL A 12 -10.60 19.37 -2.48
N ILE A 13 -11.16 18.47 -1.68
CA ILE A 13 -11.96 18.85 -0.51
C ILE A 13 -11.00 19.43 0.54
N ASN A 14 -11.29 20.65 0.96
CA ASN A 14 -10.42 21.43 1.84
C ASN A 14 -11.16 22.19 2.95
N ASP A 15 -12.46 21.93 3.12
CA ASP A 15 -13.31 22.51 4.14
C ASP A 15 -13.61 21.44 5.21
N TRP A 16 -12.57 21.06 5.95
CA TRP A 16 -12.66 19.98 6.93
C TRP A 16 -13.23 20.47 8.28
N PRO A 17 -14.06 19.65 8.97
CA PRO A 17 -14.60 20.02 10.27
C PRO A 17 -13.50 20.32 11.29
N GLY A 18 -13.64 21.45 12.00
CA GLY A 18 -12.67 21.91 13.01
C GLY A 18 -11.40 22.57 12.47
N SER A 19 -11.24 22.70 11.14
CA SER A 19 -10.09 23.40 10.58
C SER A 19 -10.19 24.91 10.83
N VAL A 20 -9.16 25.50 11.45
CA VAL A 20 -9.06 26.96 11.66
C VAL A 20 -8.78 27.68 10.34
N ASP A 21 -7.96 27.07 9.48
CA ASP A 21 -7.61 27.61 8.17
C ASP A 21 -8.54 27.06 7.08
N ARG A 22 -9.16 27.97 6.32
CA ARG A 22 -9.93 27.63 5.12
C ARG A 22 -8.94 27.28 4.01
N GLY A 23 -8.84 26.00 3.65
CA GLY A 23 -7.95 25.53 2.60
C GLY A 23 -7.08 24.36 2.97
N GLU A 24 -7.27 23.76 4.16
CA GLU A 24 -6.47 22.61 4.55
C GLU A 24 -6.74 21.39 3.69
N ARG A 25 -5.70 20.83 3.10
CA ARG A 25 -5.84 19.76 2.08
C ARG A 25 -5.62 18.36 2.65
N LYS A 26 -5.31 18.28 3.93
CA LYS A 26 -5.04 17.04 4.66
C LYS A 26 -5.67 17.10 6.03
N VAL A 27 -6.49 16.11 6.34
CA VAL A 27 -7.08 15.97 7.66
C VAL A 27 -6.24 15.00 8.52
N PRO A 28 -5.93 15.36 9.77
CA PRO A 28 -5.17 14.51 10.68
C PRO A 28 -5.87 13.18 10.99
N THR A 29 -5.12 12.07 10.99
CA THR A 29 -5.65 10.74 11.34
C THR A 29 -5.65 10.53 12.86
N ILE A 30 -6.56 11.24 13.54
CA ILE A 30 -6.70 11.28 15.00
C ILE A 30 -8.17 11.07 15.38
N LEU A 31 -8.38 10.37 16.48
CA LEU A 31 -9.68 10.22 17.16
C LEU A 31 -9.52 10.55 18.65
N ILE A 32 -10.52 11.18 19.24
CA ILE A 32 -10.62 11.34 20.70
C ILE A 32 -11.92 10.71 21.16
N TYR A 33 -11.84 9.87 22.19
CA TYR A 33 -12.97 9.20 22.82
C TYR A 33 -13.29 9.80 24.18
N ASN A 34 -14.57 9.86 24.51
CA ASN A 34 -15.05 10.16 25.85
C ASN A 34 -14.76 9.00 26.81
N TYR A 35 -14.88 9.25 28.12
CA TYR A 35 -14.67 8.23 29.17
C TYR A 35 -15.56 6.99 29.01
N ASN A 36 -16.74 7.14 28.39
CA ASN A 36 -17.69 6.05 28.15
C ASN A 36 -17.38 5.25 26.87
N GLY A 37 -16.27 5.55 26.18
CA GLY A 37 -15.86 4.88 24.94
C GLY A 37 -16.56 5.38 23.68
N SER A 38 -17.43 6.39 23.75
CA SER A 38 -18.02 7.02 22.55
C SER A 38 -17.04 7.97 21.89
N LEU A 39 -17.06 8.02 20.55
CA LEU A 39 -16.26 8.96 19.78
C LEU A 39 -16.70 10.40 20.09
N SER A 40 -15.75 11.24 20.54
CA SER A 40 -15.95 12.67 20.84
C SER A 40 -15.69 13.50 19.60
N THR A 41 -14.48 13.44 19.07
CA THR A 41 -13.98 14.28 17.97
C THR A 41 -13.02 13.50 17.09
N TRP A 42 -12.83 13.98 15.86
CA TRP A 42 -11.92 13.41 14.88
C TRP A 42 -11.23 14.53 14.09
N GLY A 43 -10.09 14.23 13.46
CA GLY A 43 -9.42 15.20 12.59
C GLY A 43 -8.98 16.46 13.33
N PHE A 44 -9.25 17.64 12.73
CA PHE A 44 -8.88 18.93 13.32
C PHE A 44 -9.67 19.27 14.59
N MET A 45 -10.89 18.75 14.75
CA MET A 45 -11.69 18.95 15.96
C MET A 45 -11.01 18.39 17.22
N CYS A 46 -10.00 17.53 17.07
CA CYS A 46 -9.24 16.99 18.19
C CYS A 46 -8.28 18.01 18.82
N GLU A 47 -7.90 19.10 18.13
CA GLU A 47 -7.00 20.11 18.71
C GLU A 47 -7.68 20.86 19.88
N ASP A 48 -8.93 21.28 19.70
CA ASP A 48 -9.73 21.95 20.74
C ASP A 48 -10.05 21.06 21.96
N ASP A 49 -10.12 19.75 21.75
CA ASP A 49 -10.43 18.75 22.78
C ASP A 49 -9.19 18.34 23.60
N ASP A 50 -7.97 18.47 23.03
CA ASP A 50 -6.69 18.16 23.68
C ASP A 50 -6.38 19.15 24.81
N ASP A 51 -6.71 20.44 24.63
CA ASP A 51 -6.55 21.47 25.67
C ASP A 51 -7.46 21.23 26.89
N ARG A 52 -8.50 20.41 26.72
CA ARG A 52 -9.43 19.98 27.77
C ARG A 52 -9.16 18.56 28.28
N ALA A 53 -8.02 17.95 27.95
CA ALA A 53 -7.66 16.56 28.27
C ALA A 53 -7.55 16.22 29.78
N HIS A 54 -7.99 17.11 30.67
CA HIS A 54 -8.08 16.92 32.12
C HIS A 54 -9.32 16.10 32.54
N MET A 55 -10.12 15.55 31.61
CA MET A 55 -11.40 14.85 31.91
C MET A 55 -11.45 13.36 31.51
N GLY A 56 -10.32 12.66 31.46
CA GLY A 56 -10.32 11.20 31.19
C GLY A 56 -10.70 10.81 29.76
N LYS A 57 -10.57 11.73 28.79
CA LYS A 57 -10.70 11.43 27.36
C LYS A 57 -9.47 10.65 26.88
N THR A 58 -9.66 9.80 25.87
CA THR A 58 -8.58 8.98 25.29
C THR A 58 -8.32 9.39 23.85
N ARG A 59 -7.10 9.85 23.57
CA ARG A 59 -6.64 10.19 22.23
C ARG A 59 -6.05 8.96 21.54
N ARG A 60 -6.40 8.72 20.28
CA ARG A 60 -5.87 7.66 19.43
C ARG A 60 -5.29 8.26 18.15
N GLU A 61 -4.02 7.98 17.90
CA GLU A 61 -3.28 8.41 16.71
C GLU A 61 -2.36 7.27 16.24
N PHE A 62 -1.89 7.34 15.00
CA PHE A 62 -1.06 6.30 14.36
C PHE A 62 -1.70 4.88 14.36
N PHE A 63 -3.02 4.77 14.46
CA PHE A 63 -3.66 3.46 14.60
C PHE A 63 -3.63 2.59 13.33
N LYS A 64 -3.47 3.18 12.13
CA LYS A 64 -3.42 2.47 10.83
C LYS A 64 -2.24 1.49 10.76
N ILE A 65 -1.08 1.83 11.34
CA ILE A 65 0.12 0.96 11.27
C ILE A 65 -0.06 -0.32 12.08
N PHE A 66 -0.98 -0.33 13.05
CA PHE A 66 -1.28 -1.50 13.89
C PHE A 66 -2.31 -2.45 13.30
N LEU A 67 -2.75 -2.23 12.05
CA LEU A 67 -3.39 -3.28 11.24
C LEU A 67 -2.41 -4.41 10.94
N ASP A 68 -1.13 -4.10 10.99
CA ASP A 68 -0.06 -5.07 10.89
C ASP A 68 0.30 -5.64 12.27
N GLN A 69 0.21 -6.96 12.41
CA GLN A 69 0.46 -7.66 13.67
C GLN A 69 1.91 -7.52 14.14
N GLU A 70 2.90 -7.58 13.25
CA GLU A 70 4.30 -7.46 13.67
C GLU A 70 4.61 -6.05 14.20
N THR A 71 4.07 -5.03 13.54
CA THR A 71 4.18 -3.64 14.01
C THR A 71 3.53 -3.48 15.39
N LEU A 72 2.40 -4.13 15.62
CA LEU A 72 1.73 -4.13 16.91
C LEU A 72 2.53 -4.85 18.00
N ASP A 73 3.04 -6.05 17.71
CA ASP A 73 3.85 -6.83 18.65
C ASP A 73 5.13 -6.08 19.04
N ALA A 74 5.81 -5.47 18.05
CA ALA A 74 6.95 -4.62 18.29
C ALA A 74 6.58 -3.42 19.19
N ALA A 75 5.43 -2.78 18.96
CA ALA A 75 4.98 -1.67 19.78
C ALA A 75 4.71 -2.08 21.24
N HIS A 76 4.12 -3.25 21.48
CA HIS A 76 3.90 -3.77 22.83
C HIS A 76 5.21 -4.15 23.52
N GLN A 77 6.15 -4.77 22.81
CA GLN A 77 7.47 -5.09 23.35
C GLN A 77 8.25 -3.83 23.79
N HIS A 78 8.08 -2.72 23.07
CA HIS A 78 8.67 -1.43 23.41
C HIS A 78 7.84 -0.61 24.41
N GLY A 79 6.76 -1.17 24.96
CA GLY A 79 5.95 -0.52 26.00
C GLY A 79 5.16 0.70 25.50
N LEU A 80 4.78 0.76 24.22
CA LEU A 80 3.98 1.86 23.68
C LEU A 80 2.54 1.80 24.21
N THR A 81 2.28 2.56 25.28
CA THR A 81 0.99 2.57 25.98
C THR A 81 -0.20 3.02 25.14
N GLN A 82 0.03 3.75 24.05
CA GLN A 82 -1.00 4.22 23.12
C GLN A 82 -1.36 3.20 22.03
N ALA A 83 -0.60 2.10 21.90
CA ALA A 83 -0.89 1.06 20.93
C ALA A 83 -2.26 0.40 21.23
N PRO A 84 -3.02 -0.01 20.20
CA PRO A 84 -4.20 -0.85 20.36
C PRO A 84 -3.86 -2.15 21.10
N LYS A 85 -4.83 -2.82 21.71
CA LYS A 85 -4.62 -4.10 22.42
C LYS A 85 -4.40 -5.27 21.47
N ASN A 86 -5.02 -5.20 20.28
CA ASN A 86 -4.92 -6.19 19.23
C ASN A 86 -5.22 -5.52 17.87
N THR A 87 -4.98 -6.24 16.78
CA THR A 87 -5.29 -5.79 15.42
C THR A 87 -6.78 -5.52 15.21
N GLY A 88 -7.68 -6.21 15.94
CA GLY A 88 -9.13 -5.94 15.91
C GLY A 88 -9.50 -4.55 16.44
N GLU A 89 -8.88 -4.09 17.53
CA GLU A 89 -9.06 -2.72 18.01
C GLU A 89 -8.52 -1.71 16.99
N ALA A 90 -7.37 -1.99 16.36
CA ALA A 90 -6.85 -1.15 15.28
C ALA A 90 -7.84 -1.05 14.10
N GLN A 91 -8.46 -2.17 13.69
CA GLN A 91 -9.49 -2.19 12.65
C GLN A 91 -10.66 -1.28 13.01
N VAL A 92 -11.19 -1.36 14.24
CA VAL A 92 -12.29 -0.49 14.71
C VAL A 92 -11.91 0.99 14.60
N LEU A 93 -10.72 1.37 15.07
CA LEU A 93 -10.24 2.76 15.00
C LEU A 93 -10.15 3.25 13.55
N VAL A 94 -9.59 2.43 12.64
CA VAL A 94 -9.50 2.80 11.21
C VAL A 94 -10.88 2.92 10.59
N THR A 95 -11.79 1.98 10.85
CA THR A 95 -13.16 2.01 10.35
C THR A 95 -13.92 3.24 10.84
N GLU A 96 -13.82 3.58 12.12
CA GLU A 96 -14.50 4.76 12.66
C GLU A 96 -13.97 6.07 12.06
N TYR A 97 -12.65 6.21 11.92
CA TYR A 97 -12.06 7.38 11.25
C TYR A 97 -12.51 7.49 9.80
N LEU A 98 -12.42 6.39 9.03
CA LEU A 98 -12.84 6.36 7.64
C LEU A 98 -14.33 6.63 7.47
N ARG A 99 -15.17 6.20 8.41
CA ARG A 99 -16.61 6.52 8.41
C ARG A 99 -16.85 8.02 8.54
N GLN A 100 -16.07 8.73 9.34
CA GLN A 100 -16.17 10.19 9.43
C GLN A 100 -15.77 10.87 8.12
N ILE A 101 -14.70 10.38 7.47
CA ILE A 101 -14.29 10.85 6.13
C ILE A 101 -15.42 10.62 5.13
N TYR A 102 -15.99 9.40 5.07
CA TYR A 102 -17.07 9.06 4.15
C TYR A 102 -18.28 9.99 4.31
N THR A 103 -18.75 10.16 5.55
CA THR A 103 -19.88 11.03 5.87
C THR A 103 -19.61 12.47 5.40
N HIS A 104 -18.43 13.02 5.71
CA HIS A 104 -18.09 14.38 5.31
C HIS A 104 -17.97 14.54 3.78
N VAL A 105 -17.34 13.59 3.09
CA VAL A 105 -17.22 13.59 1.62
C VAL A 105 -18.60 13.56 0.97
N LYS A 106 -19.47 12.67 1.44
CA LYS A 106 -20.87 12.57 0.98
C LYS A 106 -21.61 13.89 1.17
N GLU A 107 -21.61 14.43 2.38
CA GLU A 107 -22.32 15.68 2.70
C GLU A 107 -21.80 16.85 1.87
N THR A 108 -20.47 16.92 1.70
CA THR A 108 -19.81 17.95 0.89
C THR A 108 -20.27 17.88 -0.56
N ILE A 109 -20.22 16.70 -1.18
CA ILE A 109 -20.61 16.52 -2.58
C ILE A 109 -22.12 16.75 -2.77
N GLU A 110 -22.98 16.24 -1.87
CA GLU A 110 -24.43 16.49 -1.94
C GLU A 110 -24.76 17.97 -1.84
N THR A 111 -24.02 18.71 -1.04
CA THR A 111 -24.19 20.16 -0.86
C THR A 111 -23.72 20.92 -2.10
N GLN A 112 -22.51 20.62 -2.59
CA GLN A 112 -21.91 21.28 -3.76
C GLN A 112 -22.71 21.03 -5.04
N LEU A 113 -23.31 19.85 -5.19
CA LEU A 113 -24.13 19.48 -6.35
C LEU A 113 -25.63 19.76 -6.17
N GLY A 114 -26.06 20.27 -5.01
CA GLY A 114 -27.47 20.57 -4.73
C GLY A 114 -28.38 19.33 -4.74
N LEU A 115 -27.86 18.16 -4.37
CA LEU A 115 -28.55 16.87 -4.49
C LEU A 115 -29.47 16.54 -3.32
N ARG A 116 -29.42 17.30 -2.21
CA ARG A 116 -30.21 17.04 -0.99
C ARG A 116 -31.71 16.87 -1.23
N MET A 117 -32.25 17.50 -2.28
CA MET A 117 -33.68 17.42 -2.65
C MET A 117 -33.95 16.70 -3.98
N ARG A 118 -32.94 16.13 -4.64
CA ARG A 118 -33.02 15.61 -6.02
C ARG A 118 -32.43 14.19 -6.16
N GLY A 119 -32.74 13.32 -5.20
CA GLY A 119 -32.38 11.91 -5.26
C GLY A 119 -31.09 11.51 -4.52
N GLY A 120 -30.30 12.49 -4.07
CA GLY A 120 -29.22 12.28 -3.12
C GLY A 120 -28.01 11.49 -3.64
N TRP A 121 -27.08 11.25 -2.73
CA TRP A 121 -25.81 10.56 -2.94
C TRP A 121 -25.94 9.19 -3.63
N SER A 122 -26.93 8.37 -3.24
CA SER A 122 -27.08 6.98 -3.72
C SER A 122 -27.43 6.84 -5.20
N GLN A 123 -27.86 7.93 -5.86
CA GLN A 123 -28.15 7.93 -7.30
C GLN A 123 -26.90 8.17 -8.15
N LEU A 124 -25.82 8.68 -7.56
CA LEU A 124 -24.57 8.93 -8.29
C LEU A 124 -23.91 7.60 -8.69
N ALA A 125 -23.06 7.67 -9.72
CA ALA A 125 -22.06 6.64 -9.96
C ALA A 125 -20.79 7.12 -9.26
N VAL A 126 -20.33 6.38 -8.25
CA VAL A 126 -19.20 6.78 -7.41
C VAL A 126 -18.20 5.65 -7.37
N GLU A 127 -16.96 5.96 -7.75
CA GLU A 127 -15.84 5.05 -7.59
C GLU A 127 -14.86 5.66 -6.60
N PHE A 128 -14.61 4.95 -5.50
CA PHE A 128 -13.58 5.29 -4.55
C PHE A 128 -12.33 4.48 -4.85
N VAL A 129 -11.19 5.16 -4.95
CA VAL A 129 -9.90 4.52 -5.20
C VAL A 129 -8.99 4.81 -4.01
N PHE A 130 -8.49 3.75 -3.38
CA PHE A 130 -7.58 3.82 -2.25
C PHE A 130 -6.18 3.34 -2.65
N SER A 131 -5.16 4.00 -2.12
CA SER A 131 -3.80 3.46 -2.09
C SER A 131 -3.58 2.62 -0.85
N VAL A 132 -2.52 1.82 -0.88
CA VAL A 132 -1.98 1.13 0.30
C VAL A 132 -0.49 1.46 0.48
N PRO A 133 0.00 1.46 1.74
CA PRO A 133 1.43 1.62 2.00
C PRO A 133 2.24 0.57 1.24
N THR A 134 3.41 0.95 0.71
CA THR A 134 4.27 -0.01 -0.02
C THR A 134 4.80 -1.10 0.92
N THR A 135 4.90 -0.79 2.21
CA THR A 135 5.25 -1.74 3.29
C THR A 135 4.22 -2.85 3.48
N TRP A 136 2.98 -2.69 2.98
CA TRP A 136 1.96 -3.73 3.03
C TRP A 136 2.19 -4.74 1.92
N THR A 137 3.00 -5.73 2.25
CA THR A 137 3.42 -6.81 1.35
C THR A 137 2.62 -8.10 1.54
N ASN A 138 1.90 -8.19 2.65
CA ASN A 138 1.06 -9.31 3.03
C ASN A 138 -0.41 -9.03 2.60
N LEU A 139 -1.05 -10.04 1.99
CA LEU A 139 -2.41 -9.93 1.45
C LEU A 139 -3.50 -9.93 2.54
N SER A 140 -3.23 -10.48 3.73
CA SER A 140 -4.17 -10.43 4.86
C SER A 140 -4.43 -9.00 5.29
N ILE A 141 -3.39 -8.17 5.43
CA ILE A 141 -3.53 -6.76 5.83
C ILE A 141 -4.35 -6.00 4.77
N ILE A 142 -4.11 -6.27 3.48
CA ILE A 142 -4.84 -5.62 2.39
C ILE A 142 -6.31 -6.05 2.40
N ASN A 143 -6.60 -7.34 2.58
CA ASN A 143 -7.97 -7.84 2.67
C ASN A 143 -8.71 -7.29 3.90
N THR A 144 -8.03 -7.20 5.05
CA THR A 144 -8.54 -6.51 6.24
C THR A 144 -8.89 -5.05 5.94
N PHE A 145 -8.02 -4.34 5.21
CA PHE A 145 -8.29 -2.96 4.84
C PHE A 145 -9.45 -2.80 3.85
N LYS A 146 -9.64 -3.74 2.91
CA LYS A 146 -10.86 -3.78 2.07
C LYS A 146 -12.13 -3.92 2.90
N SER A 147 -12.12 -4.79 3.93
CA SER A 147 -13.26 -4.92 4.85
C SER A 147 -13.52 -3.59 5.57
N ILE A 148 -12.47 -2.98 6.15
CA ILE A 148 -12.57 -1.70 6.84
C ILE A 148 -13.17 -0.60 5.95
N ILE A 149 -12.74 -0.49 4.69
CA ILE A 149 -13.27 0.47 3.72
C ILE A 149 -14.78 0.24 3.52
N CYS A 150 -15.19 -1.01 3.31
CA CYS A 150 -16.59 -1.38 3.14
C CYS A 150 -17.41 -1.06 4.41
N ASP A 151 -16.92 -1.45 5.58
CA ASP A 151 -17.56 -1.26 6.89
C ASP A 151 -17.67 0.23 7.28
N ALA A 152 -16.82 1.08 6.72
CA ALA A 152 -16.87 2.54 6.85
C ALA A 152 -17.93 3.19 5.94
N GLY A 153 -18.50 2.45 4.97
CA GLY A 153 -19.56 2.91 4.07
C GLY A 153 -19.12 3.15 2.62
N PHE A 154 -17.83 3.04 2.32
CA PHE A 154 -17.33 3.26 0.96
C PHE A 154 -17.78 2.11 0.04
N GLY A 155 -18.43 2.47 -1.07
CA GLY A 155 -18.86 1.50 -2.08
C GLY A 155 -20.16 0.75 -1.79
N SER A 156 -20.84 1.00 -0.65
CA SER A 156 -21.97 0.17 -0.21
C SER A 156 -23.35 0.84 -0.24
N GLU A 157 -23.44 2.18 -0.23
CA GLU A 157 -24.73 2.88 -0.10
C GLU A 157 -25.55 2.96 -1.41
N GLY A 158 -24.89 3.06 -2.56
CA GLY A 158 -25.54 3.22 -3.88
C GLY A 158 -25.29 2.02 -4.78
N LEU A 159 -26.25 1.68 -5.64
CA LEU A 159 -26.14 0.53 -6.56
C LEU A 159 -24.97 0.62 -7.56
N ARG A 160 -24.48 1.84 -7.81
CA ARG A 160 -23.33 2.12 -8.69
C ARG A 160 -22.14 2.66 -7.90
N HIS A 161 -22.11 2.42 -6.59
CA HIS A 161 -20.96 2.75 -5.77
C HIS A 161 -20.02 1.55 -5.76
N ASN A 162 -18.72 1.83 -5.83
CA ASN A 162 -17.69 0.81 -5.68
C ASN A 162 -16.48 1.43 -4.98
N ALA A 163 -15.75 0.60 -4.25
CA ALA A 163 -14.48 0.97 -3.64
C ALA A 163 -13.42 -0.07 -4.01
N VAL A 164 -12.29 0.42 -4.52
CA VAL A 164 -11.17 -0.43 -4.94
C VAL A 164 -9.89 0.03 -4.29
N ILE A 165 -9.04 -0.94 -3.96
CA ILE A 165 -7.63 -0.69 -3.71
C ILE A 165 -6.92 -0.89 -5.04
N ASP A 166 -6.16 0.13 -5.44
CA ASP A 166 -5.39 0.10 -6.67
C ASP A 166 -3.90 0.26 -6.34
N LEU A 167 -3.27 1.34 -6.78
CA LEU A 167 -1.82 1.53 -6.69
C LEU A 167 -1.32 1.60 -5.24
N THR A 168 -0.11 1.10 -5.01
CA THR A 168 0.66 1.41 -3.81
C THR A 168 0.99 2.91 -3.75
N GLU A 169 1.33 3.41 -2.57
CA GLU A 169 1.75 4.81 -2.38
C GLU A 169 2.95 5.17 -3.28
N ALA A 170 3.96 4.30 -3.40
CA ALA A 170 5.10 4.49 -4.30
C ALA A 170 4.71 4.58 -5.78
N GLU A 171 3.81 3.69 -6.24
CA GLU A 171 3.35 3.66 -7.63
C GLU A 171 2.53 4.90 -7.97
N ALA A 172 1.60 5.28 -7.10
CA ALA A 172 0.79 6.47 -7.29
C ALA A 172 1.67 7.73 -7.32
N ALA A 173 2.67 7.84 -6.43
CA ALA A 173 3.61 8.96 -6.43
C ALA A 173 4.39 9.06 -7.76
N ALA A 174 4.81 7.93 -8.32
CA ALA A 174 5.46 7.88 -9.62
C ALA A 174 4.53 8.28 -10.77
N VAL A 175 3.25 7.87 -10.75
CA VAL A 175 2.27 8.28 -11.77
C VAL A 175 2.11 9.80 -11.77
N ALA A 176 1.92 10.41 -10.59
CA ALA A 176 1.80 11.85 -10.47
C ALA A 176 3.07 12.57 -10.95
N THR A 177 4.25 12.02 -10.63
CA THR A 177 5.53 12.54 -11.12
C THR A 177 5.56 12.63 -12.64
N VAL A 178 5.17 11.58 -13.35
CA VAL A 178 5.17 11.59 -14.82
C VAL A 178 4.12 12.53 -15.39
N LYS A 179 2.92 12.57 -14.81
CA LYS A 179 1.77 13.34 -15.34
C LYS A 179 1.77 14.82 -14.94
N GLN A 180 2.47 15.22 -13.88
CA GLN A 180 2.39 16.59 -13.32
C GLN A 180 3.73 17.32 -13.23
N SER A 181 4.87 16.64 -13.41
CA SER A 181 6.15 17.33 -13.43
C SER A 181 6.31 18.18 -14.69
N ALA A 182 7.13 19.23 -14.59
CA ALA A 182 7.56 20.02 -15.75
C ALA A 182 8.70 19.34 -16.54
N ILE A 183 9.03 18.09 -16.22
CA ILE A 183 10.12 17.34 -16.84
C ILE A 183 9.65 16.91 -18.23
N MET A 184 10.47 17.21 -19.25
CA MET A 184 10.25 16.73 -20.61
C MET A 184 10.86 15.34 -20.75
N TRP A 185 10.08 14.33 -20.38
CA TRP A 185 10.50 12.93 -20.42
C TRP A 185 10.89 12.46 -21.82
N GLN A 186 11.86 11.56 -21.88
CA GLN A 186 12.21 10.81 -23.08
C GLN A 186 12.03 9.30 -22.84
N PRO A 187 11.59 8.52 -23.86
CA PRO A 187 11.56 7.07 -23.76
C PRO A 187 12.93 6.52 -23.38
N GLY A 188 12.96 5.59 -22.42
CA GLY A 188 14.16 4.97 -21.88
C GLY A 188 14.75 5.68 -20.65
N GLU A 189 14.34 6.92 -20.35
CA GLU A 189 14.78 7.62 -19.13
C GLU A 189 14.28 6.91 -17.86
N ILE A 190 15.12 6.94 -16.84
CA ILE A 190 14.90 6.33 -15.54
C ILE A 190 14.84 7.42 -14.48
N PHE A 191 13.85 7.31 -13.60
CA PHE A 191 13.75 8.15 -12.42
C PHE A 191 13.45 7.30 -11.17
N LEU A 192 13.80 7.87 -10.03
CA LEU A 192 13.47 7.34 -8.72
C LEU A 192 12.45 8.26 -8.06
N SER A 193 11.22 7.78 -7.88
CA SER A 193 10.22 8.44 -7.04
C SER A 193 10.52 8.12 -5.58
N ILE A 194 10.60 9.15 -4.72
CA ILE A 194 10.87 9.03 -3.29
C ILE A 194 9.75 9.77 -2.54
N ASP A 195 8.73 9.02 -2.14
CA ASP A 195 7.62 9.55 -1.35
C ASP A 195 7.94 9.43 0.13
N ALA A 196 8.50 10.48 0.73
CA ALA A 196 8.85 10.50 2.15
C ALA A 196 7.71 11.15 2.94
N GLY A 197 6.91 10.31 3.59
CA GLY A 197 5.69 10.67 4.28
C GLY A 197 5.85 10.92 5.80
N GLY A 198 4.73 10.76 6.51
CA GLY A 198 4.68 10.91 7.96
C GLY A 198 5.20 9.67 8.71
N GLY A 199 4.86 8.48 8.24
CA GLY A 199 5.25 7.20 8.88
C GLY A 199 6.20 6.35 8.03
N THR A 200 6.16 6.49 6.72
CA THR A 200 6.94 5.68 5.78
C THR A 200 7.62 6.53 4.74
N THR A 201 8.67 5.97 4.14
CA THR A 201 9.30 6.47 2.93
C THR A 201 9.23 5.36 1.88
N ASP A 202 8.66 5.70 0.74
CA ASP A 202 8.28 4.76 -0.30
C ASP A 202 9.07 5.08 -1.58
N LEU A 203 9.77 4.09 -2.13
CA LEU A 203 10.67 4.21 -3.27
C LEU A 203 10.16 3.40 -4.47
N ALA A 204 10.17 4.04 -5.64
CA ALA A 204 9.76 3.47 -6.91
C ALA A 204 10.78 3.81 -8.01
N LEU A 205 11.49 2.79 -8.52
CA LEU A 205 12.41 2.93 -9.64
C LEU A 205 11.69 2.62 -10.96
N MET A 206 11.59 3.63 -11.82
CA MET A 206 10.70 3.62 -12.98
C MET A 206 11.45 3.97 -14.26
N GLN A 207 11.05 3.37 -15.38
CA GLN A 207 11.52 3.70 -16.72
C GLN A 207 10.37 4.21 -17.59
N ILE A 208 10.55 5.35 -18.24
CA ILE A 208 9.59 5.88 -19.22
C ILE A 208 9.60 4.98 -20.47
N THR A 209 8.45 4.46 -20.86
CA THR A 209 8.29 3.64 -22.07
C THR A 209 7.63 4.41 -23.21
N ASN A 210 6.74 5.34 -22.88
CA ASN A 210 6.14 6.26 -23.83
C ASN A 210 6.05 7.66 -23.20
N ALA A 211 6.59 8.66 -23.88
CA ALA A 211 6.63 10.05 -23.44
C ALA A 211 5.53 10.92 -24.07
N ASP A 212 4.45 10.32 -24.59
CA ASP A 212 3.28 11.07 -25.07
C ASP A 212 2.74 11.99 -23.96
N ALA A 213 2.52 13.26 -24.30
CA ALA A 213 2.11 14.27 -23.32
C ALA A 213 0.70 14.03 -22.75
N SER A 214 -0.19 13.39 -23.52
CA SER A 214 -1.57 13.11 -23.09
C SER A 214 -1.64 11.81 -22.31
N PHE A 215 -0.98 10.77 -22.82
CA PHE A 215 -1.06 9.39 -22.34
C PHE A 215 0.33 8.76 -22.16
N PRO A 216 1.17 9.31 -21.25
CA PRO A 216 2.49 8.75 -21.01
C PRO A 216 2.38 7.36 -20.38
N GLN A 217 3.41 6.55 -20.57
CA GLN A 217 3.54 5.22 -19.97
C GLN A 217 4.93 4.99 -19.39
N MET A 218 4.98 4.22 -18.31
CA MET A 218 6.20 3.80 -17.64
C MET A 218 6.11 2.36 -17.16
N ASN A 219 7.27 1.74 -16.95
CA ASN A 219 7.41 0.43 -16.33
C ASN A 219 8.19 0.52 -15.03
N GLN A 220 7.88 -0.35 -14.08
CA GLN A 220 8.76 -0.62 -12.95
C GLN A 220 10.02 -1.37 -13.39
N ILE A 221 11.17 -0.91 -12.91
CA ILE A 221 12.45 -1.61 -13.11
C ILE A 221 12.68 -2.63 -11.99
N SER A 222 12.21 -2.32 -10.78
CA SER A 222 12.26 -3.21 -9.62
C SER A 222 10.94 -3.19 -8.88
N ALA A 223 10.73 -4.20 -8.04
CA ALA A 223 9.66 -4.17 -7.05
C ALA A 223 9.78 -2.88 -6.21
N VAL A 224 8.64 -2.24 -5.94
CA VAL A 224 8.55 -1.07 -5.06
C VAL A 224 8.92 -1.44 -3.63
N LYS A 225 9.54 -0.50 -2.90
CA LYS A 225 10.01 -0.71 -1.53
C LYS A 225 9.51 0.41 -0.62
N GLY A 226 8.98 0.05 0.54
CA GLY A 226 8.63 1.00 1.59
C GLY A 226 9.42 0.70 2.86
N VAL A 227 9.75 1.74 3.62
CA VAL A 227 10.41 1.61 4.93
C VAL A 227 9.77 2.52 5.97
N GLY A 228 9.86 2.13 7.24
CA GLY A 228 9.33 2.89 8.39
C GLY A 228 10.19 4.11 8.77
N ILE A 229 10.53 4.94 7.80
CA ILE A 229 11.24 6.22 7.98
C ILE A 229 10.27 7.34 7.61
N GLY A 230 10.06 8.32 8.49
CA GLY A 230 9.11 9.39 8.21
C GLY A 230 9.16 10.53 9.21
N ALA A 231 8.42 11.61 8.91
CA ALA A 231 8.42 12.83 9.70
C ALA A 231 7.97 12.65 11.16
N SER A 232 7.22 11.59 11.48
CA SER A 232 6.78 11.30 12.86
C SER A 232 7.94 10.90 13.79
N LEU A 233 9.02 10.34 13.24
CA LEU A 233 10.22 10.01 14.02
C LEU A 233 10.98 11.27 14.45
N ILE A 234 10.87 12.35 13.68
CA ILE A 234 11.39 13.68 14.07
C ILE A 234 10.59 14.22 15.27
N ASP A 235 9.27 14.06 15.28
CA ASP A 235 8.43 14.45 16.42
C ASP A 235 8.80 13.65 17.67
N ARG A 236 9.01 12.34 17.54
CA ARG A 236 9.46 11.48 18.64
C ARG A 236 10.84 11.88 19.18
N ALA A 237 11.77 12.22 18.29
CA ALA A 237 13.09 12.69 18.68
C ALA A 237 13.01 14.04 19.41
N PHE A 238 12.14 14.95 18.99
CA PHE A 238 11.87 16.21 19.69
C PHE A 238 11.23 15.98 21.07
N ILE A 239 10.23 15.09 21.17
CA ILE A 239 9.62 14.68 22.45
C ILE A 239 10.70 14.17 23.41
N ALA A 240 11.59 13.30 22.95
CA ALA A 240 12.68 12.77 23.76
C ALA A 240 13.67 13.86 24.19
N LEU A 241 13.97 14.82 23.32
CA LEU A 241 14.83 15.96 23.62
C LEU A 241 14.24 16.85 24.73
N VAL A 242 12.96 17.20 24.64
CA VAL A 242 12.24 17.97 25.66
C VAL A 242 12.16 17.19 26.97
N ALA A 243 11.76 15.91 26.92
CA ALA A 243 11.66 15.06 28.11
C ALA A 243 12.99 14.95 28.85
N ARG A 244 14.12 14.81 28.13
CA ARG A 244 15.46 14.78 28.71
C ARG A 244 15.81 16.09 29.44
N ARG A 245 15.47 17.24 28.86
CA ARG A 245 15.70 18.55 29.51
C ARG A 245 14.86 18.67 30.78
N LEU A 246 13.59 18.29 30.75
CA LEU A 246 12.71 18.36 31.92
C LEU A 246 13.14 17.39 33.03
N ALA A 247 13.66 16.20 32.68
CA ALA A 247 14.20 15.26 33.66
C ALA A 247 15.39 15.79 34.45
N ALA A 248 16.10 16.80 33.92
CA ALA A 248 17.17 17.51 34.65
C ALA A 248 16.64 18.45 35.74
N VAL A 249 15.33 18.72 35.76
CA VAL A 249 14.65 19.60 36.74
C VAL A 249 13.37 18.95 37.28
N PRO A 250 13.47 17.89 38.12
CA PRO A 250 12.31 17.12 38.58
C PRO A 250 11.23 17.96 39.26
N ASP A 251 11.62 18.99 40.01
CA ASP A 251 10.69 19.89 40.70
C ASP A 251 9.77 20.63 39.71
N ILE A 252 10.31 21.07 38.58
CA ILE A 252 9.54 21.71 37.50
C ILE A 252 8.74 20.67 36.73
N GLN A 253 9.34 19.52 36.42
CA GLN A 253 8.66 18.44 35.70
C GLN A 253 7.39 17.99 36.43
N SER A 254 7.43 17.90 37.76
CA SER A 254 6.27 17.51 38.58
C SER A 254 5.11 18.50 38.56
N GLN A 255 5.35 19.75 38.14
CA GLN A 255 4.34 20.80 38.02
C GLN A 255 3.71 20.87 36.63
N LEU A 256 4.29 20.19 35.64
CA LEU A 256 3.80 20.17 34.27
C LEU A 256 2.94 18.92 34.02
N PRO A 257 2.00 18.98 33.05
CA PRO A 257 1.27 17.80 32.61
C PRO A 257 2.22 16.65 32.20
N PRO A 258 1.89 15.38 32.49
CA PRO A 258 2.75 14.25 32.12
C PRO A 258 3.05 14.14 30.63
N ASP A 259 2.17 14.64 29.77
CA ASP A 259 2.26 14.66 28.32
C ASP A 259 2.82 15.98 27.76
N PHE A 260 3.42 16.82 28.61
CA PHE A 260 3.93 18.14 28.21
C PHE A 260 4.92 18.11 27.03
N PRO A 261 5.90 17.17 26.94
CA PRO A 261 6.74 17.03 25.75
C PRO A 261 5.95 16.78 24.46
N GLN A 262 4.88 15.97 24.53
CA GLN A 262 3.99 15.67 23.42
C GLN A 262 3.21 16.93 23.01
N ARG A 263 2.69 17.69 23.98
CA ARG A 263 2.04 18.98 23.72
C ARG A 263 2.98 19.97 23.04
N MET A 264 4.23 20.08 23.50
CA MET A 264 5.24 20.92 22.83
C MET A 264 5.49 20.49 21.38
N SER A 265 5.55 19.18 21.09
CA SER A 265 5.70 18.67 19.72
C SER A 265 4.50 18.95 18.81
N ARG A 266 3.35 19.30 19.38
CA ARG A 266 2.13 19.66 18.64
C ARG A 266 1.96 21.17 18.50
N SER A 267 2.74 21.96 19.23
CA SER A 267 2.69 23.43 19.21
C SER A 267 2.88 23.97 17.79
N HIS A 268 2.18 25.06 17.47
CA HIS A 268 2.30 25.74 16.18
C HIS A 268 3.74 26.15 15.87
N GLN A 269 4.49 26.60 16.88
CA GLN A 269 5.88 27.04 16.70
C GLN A 269 6.82 25.88 16.35
N PHE A 270 6.67 24.71 16.99
CA PHE A 270 7.48 23.55 16.61
C PHE A 270 7.08 23.02 15.23
N LYS A 271 5.78 22.89 14.93
CA LYS A 271 5.30 22.51 13.58
C LYS A 271 5.91 23.42 12.50
N THR A 272 5.91 24.73 12.73
CA THR A 272 6.54 25.72 11.83
C THR A 272 8.04 25.50 11.71
N THR A 273 8.75 25.37 12.83
CA THR A 273 10.20 25.12 12.86
C THR A 273 10.56 23.87 12.07
N LYS A 274 9.83 22.77 12.29
CA LYS A 274 10.01 21.50 11.61
C LYS A 274 9.75 21.62 10.10
N HIS A 275 8.61 22.19 9.70
CA HIS A 275 8.25 22.29 8.29
C HIS A 275 9.16 23.23 7.49
N LYS A 276 9.70 24.26 8.14
CA LYS A 276 10.56 25.28 7.54
C LYS A 276 12.06 25.01 7.69
N PHE A 277 12.44 23.92 8.35
CA PHE A 277 13.84 23.58 8.55
C PHE A 277 14.57 23.37 7.21
N GLY A 278 15.74 23.99 7.07
CA GLY A 278 16.53 24.04 5.83
C GLY A 278 16.15 25.17 4.85
N GLU A 279 15.01 25.84 5.02
CA GLU A 279 14.69 27.02 4.19
C GLU A 279 15.53 28.22 4.66
N ARG A 280 16.33 28.81 3.76
CA ARG A 280 17.23 29.94 4.08
C ARG A 280 16.55 31.11 4.80
N ALA A 281 15.29 31.37 4.46
CA ALA A 281 14.50 32.46 5.08
C ALA A 281 14.10 32.18 6.54
N TYR A 282 14.14 30.92 6.97
CA TYR A 282 13.73 30.45 8.29
C TYR A 282 14.90 29.83 9.09
N THR A 283 16.12 29.86 8.54
CA THR A 283 17.32 29.44 9.26
C THR A 283 17.57 30.37 10.45
N GLN A 284 17.69 29.79 11.64
CA GLN A 284 17.99 30.51 12.88
C GLN A 284 19.10 29.78 13.62
N GLU A 285 19.99 30.52 14.28
CA GLU A 285 20.98 29.93 15.20
C GLU A 285 20.31 29.30 16.42
N VAL A 286 19.18 29.89 16.86
CA VAL A 286 18.42 29.46 18.03
C VAL A 286 16.92 29.57 17.76
N TYR A 287 16.22 28.44 17.86
CA TYR A 287 14.77 28.31 17.77
C TYR A 287 14.14 28.39 19.16
N ARG A 288 13.21 29.33 19.36
CA ARG A 288 12.52 29.52 20.66
C ARG A 288 11.09 28.99 20.57
N ILE A 289 10.80 27.91 21.29
CA ILE A 289 9.49 27.24 21.28
C ILE A 289 8.75 27.54 22.59
N PRO A 290 7.55 28.15 22.55
CA PRO A 290 6.75 28.43 23.73
C PRO A 290 6.40 27.19 24.55
N MET A 291 6.43 27.35 25.87
CA MET A 291 5.95 26.41 26.86
C MET A 291 4.51 26.78 27.24
N GLU A 292 3.54 26.33 26.45
CA GLU A 292 2.13 26.68 26.63
C GLU A 292 1.59 26.23 28.01
N GLY A 293 0.92 27.15 28.71
CA GLY A 293 0.44 26.95 30.07
C GLY A 293 1.48 27.22 31.17
N VAL A 294 2.70 27.66 30.81
CA VAL A 294 3.73 28.09 31.77
C VAL A 294 3.74 29.62 31.85
N SER A 295 3.90 30.16 33.07
CA SER A 295 3.98 31.61 33.31
C SER A 295 5.07 32.26 32.47
N HIS A 296 4.76 33.36 31.78
CA HIS A 296 5.70 34.10 30.93
C HIS A 296 6.94 34.63 31.66
N GLU A 297 6.92 34.71 32.99
CA GLU A 297 8.06 35.11 33.82
C GLU A 297 9.04 33.96 34.08
N PHE A 298 8.64 32.71 33.79
CA PHE A 298 9.46 31.54 34.05
C PHE A 298 10.71 31.51 33.16
N THR A 299 11.88 31.51 33.82
CA THR A 299 13.19 31.43 33.19
C THR A 299 14.05 30.44 33.96
N HIS A 300 14.69 29.51 33.25
CA HIS A 300 15.55 28.50 33.85
C HIS A 300 16.75 28.18 32.92
N PRO A 301 17.93 28.78 33.17
CA PRO A 301 19.10 28.62 32.31
C PRO A 301 19.55 27.17 32.10
N GLY A 302 19.45 26.33 33.14
CA GLY A 302 19.89 24.93 33.10
C GLY A 302 19.14 24.03 32.11
N ILE A 303 17.97 24.47 31.63
CA ILE A 303 17.18 23.77 30.60
C ILE A 303 16.96 24.63 29.35
N GLY A 304 17.66 25.77 29.28
CA GLY A 304 17.57 26.72 28.18
C GLY A 304 16.21 27.37 28.05
N VAL A 305 15.52 27.66 29.16
CA VAL A 305 14.21 28.33 29.14
C VAL A 305 14.36 29.80 29.50
N GLU A 306 13.80 30.68 28.67
CA GLU A 306 13.75 32.13 28.86
C GLU A 306 12.34 32.64 28.52
N ASN A 307 11.70 33.37 29.43
CA ASN A 307 10.35 33.93 29.26
C ASN A 307 9.32 32.88 28.77
N ALA A 308 9.28 31.72 29.43
CA ALA A 308 8.48 30.54 29.04
C ALA A 308 8.71 30.04 27.62
N ARG A 309 9.91 30.24 27.05
CA ARG A 309 10.29 29.67 25.76
C ARG A 309 11.54 28.82 25.92
N MET A 310 11.46 27.57 25.50
CA MET A 310 12.61 26.68 25.46
C MET A 310 13.41 26.95 24.18
N ALA A 311 14.70 27.24 24.34
CA ALA A 311 15.63 27.56 23.27
C ALA A 311 16.35 26.28 22.78
N PHE A 312 16.32 26.04 21.49
CA PHE A 312 17.01 24.94 20.81
C PHE A 312 17.99 25.51 19.80
N SER A 313 19.25 25.08 19.87
CA SER A 313 20.23 25.45 18.85
C SER A 313 19.88 24.86 17.49
N HIS A 314 20.42 25.44 16.43
CA HIS A 314 20.35 24.85 15.09
C HIS A 314 20.81 23.39 15.09
N GLN A 315 21.92 23.08 15.76
CA GLN A 315 22.48 21.73 15.85
C GLN A 315 21.54 20.74 16.54
N GLU A 316 20.80 21.17 17.57
CA GLU A 316 19.83 20.29 18.24
C GLU A 316 18.64 19.98 17.34
N ILE A 317 18.11 20.98 16.62
CA ILE A 317 17.05 20.73 15.63
C ILE A 317 17.58 19.89 14.48
N GLN A 318 18.80 20.11 14.03
CA GLN A 318 19.43 19.29 13.00
C GLN A 318 19.56 17.82 13.45
N SER A 319 19.99 17.59 14.69
CA SER A 319 20.23 16.24 15.23
C SER A 319 18.97 15.36 15.29
N ILE A 320 17.77 15.95 15.34
CA ILE A 320 16.51 15.19 15.31
C ILE A 320 16.06 14.85 13.88
N PHE A 321 16.60 15.55 12.88
CA PHE A 321 16.39 15.26 11.46
C PHE A 321 17.39 14.21 10.95
N ASP A 322 18.69 14.40 11.19
CA ASP A 322 19.78 13.64 10.57
C ASP A 322 19.56 12.11 10.53
N PRO A 323 19.13 11.43 11.62
CA PRO A 323 18.92 9.98 11.55
C PRO A 323 17.89 9.55 10.49
N GLN A 324 16.88 10.38 10.22
CA GLN A 324 15.85 10.08 9.23
C GLN A 324 16.36 10.30 7.80
N ILE A 325 17.12 11.39 7.57
CA ILE A 325 17.70 11.69 6.27
C ILE A 325 18.69 10.60 5.88
N GLU A 326 19.51 10.15 6.83
CA GLU A 326 20.54 9.16 6.62
C GLU A 326 19.91 7.81 6.27
N GLY A 327 18.78 7.50 6.92
CA GLY A 327 17.94 6.38 6.56
C GLY A 327 17.42 6.46 5.11
N VAL A 328 16.90 7.61 4.67
CA VAL A 328 16.44 7.82 3.27
C VAL A 328 17.61 7.67 2.29
N ILE A 329 18.74 8.33 2.57
CA ILE A 329 19.97 8.28 1.78
C ILE A 329 20.45 6.83 1.61
N GLN A 330 20.42 6.04 2.68
CA GLN A 330 20.81 4.63 2.64
C GLN A 330 19.89 3.81 1.72
N ARG A 331 18.56 4.01 1.78
CA ARG A 331 17.62 3.31 0.89
C ARG A 331 17.83 3.66 -0.57
N VAL A 332 18.11 4.93 -0.86
CA VAL A 332 18.42 5.37 -2.23
C VAL A 332 19.71 4.69 -2.71
N GLN A 333 20.75 4.64 -1.87
CA GLN A 333 21.99 3.92 -2.21
C GLN A 333 21.75 2.45 -2.49
N GLU A 334 21.03 1.74 -1.61
CA GLU A 334 20.72 0.32 -1.80
C GLU A 334 19.95 0.06 -3.12
N GLN A 335 19.07 0.98 -3.52
CA GLN A 335 18.36 0.87 -4.79
C GLN A 335 19.29 1.05 -6.00
N LEU A 336 20.27 1.95 -5.90
CA LEU A 336 21.26 2.19 -6.94
C LEU A 336 22.31 1.07 -7.00
N ASP A 337 22.77 0.57 -5.85
CA ASP A 337 23.67 -0.58 -5.74
C ASP A 337 23.00 -1.82 -6.34
N TRP A 338 21.70 -2.03 -6.07
CA TRP A 338 20.94 -3.10 -6.71
C TRP A 338 20.96 -2.98 -8.24
N MET A 339 20.80 -1.79 -8.81
CA MET A 339 20.89 -1.61 -10.27
C MET A 339 22.26 -2.05 -10.81
N LYS A 340 23.32 -1.66 -10.12
CA LYS A 340 24.70 -2.03 -10.47
C LYS A 340 24.90 -3.55 -10.39
N ASP A 341 24.40 -4.18 -9.34
CA ASP A 341 24.52 -5.63 -9.11
C ASP A 341 23.72 -6.43 -10.15
N GLN A 342 22.61 -5.88 -10.65
CA GLN A 342 21.86 -6.45 -11.80
C GLN A 342 22.53 -6.18 -13.15
N GLY A 343 23.69 -5.50 -13.19
CA GLY A 343 24.40 -5.17 -14.42
C GLY A 343 23.73 -4.09 -15.26
N LEU A 344 22.81 -3.30 -14.68
CA LEU A 344 22.17 -2.18 -15.37
C LEU A 344 23.19 -1.05 -15.52
N THR A 345 23.41 -0.61 -16.76
CA THR A 345 24.36 0.47 -17.09
C THR A 345 23.69 1.83 -17.23
N GLN A 346 22.35 1.84 -17.25
CA GLN A 346 21.55 3.03 -17.38
C GLN A 346 21.73 3.96 -16.17
N GLN A 347 21.60 5.26 -16.41
CA GLN A 347 21.64 6.29 -15.38
C GLN A 347 20.22 6.57 -14.87
N VAL A 348 20.08 6.93 -13.60
CA VAL A 348 18.92 7.61 -13.02
C VAL A 348 19.09 9.10 -13.28
N GLN A 349 18.22 9.67 -14.12
CA GLN A 349 18.28 11.10 -14.47
C GLN A 349 17.70 11.97 -13.36
N TYR A 350 16.64 11.50 -12.71
CA TYR A 350 15.87 12.27 -11.73
C TYR A 350 15.58 11.48 -10.46
N MET A 351 15.72 12.13 -9.31
CA MET A 351 15.14 11.73 -8.03
C MET A 351 14.04 12.73 -7.69
N VAL A 352 12.80 12.27 -7.64
CA VAL A 352 11.65 13.16 -7.41
C VAL A 352 11.12 12.95 -5.99
N LEU A 353 11.18 14.00 -5.19
CA LEU A 353 10.80 14.00 -3.77
C LEU A 353 9.34 14.39 -3.62
N SER A 354 8.59 13.60 -2.85
CA SER A 354 7.21 13.88 -2.50
C SER A 354 6.90 13.52 -1.04
N GLY A 355 5.67 13.75 -0.62
CA GLY A 355 5.25 13.51 0.75
C GLY A 355 5.57 14.64 1.71
N GLY A 356 5.14 14.50 2.96
CA GLY A 356 5.33 15.53 3.99
C GLY A 356 6.81 15.77 4.31
N LEU A 357 7.58 14.70 4.52
CA LEU A 357 9.02 14.79 4.76
C LEU A 357 9.78 15.16 3.49
N GLY A 358 9.40 14.63 2.32
CA GLY A 358 10.07 14.95 1.06
C GLY A 358 9.86 16.39 0.59
N SER A 359 8.91 17.12 1.17
CA SER A 359 8.76 18.57 0.99
C SER A 359 9.79 19.42 1.76
N SER A 360 10.58 18.81 2.67
CA SER A 360 11.59 19.51 3.45
C SER A 360 12.77 19.96 2.60
N ALA A 361 13.09 21.25 2.67
CA ALA A 361 14.29 21.81 2.04
C ALA A 361 15.57 21.14 2.56
N TYR A 362 15.62 20.86 3.86
CA TYR A 362 16.77 20.17 4.48
C TYR A 362 17.00 18.77 3.88
N VAL A 363 15.96 17.95 3.75
CA VAL A 363 16.04 16.60 3.15
C VAL A 363 16.57 16.67 1.72
N ARG A 364 16.03 17.59 0.91
CA ARG A 364 16.46 17.78 -0.47
C ARG A 364 17.93 18.20 -0.56
N ASP A 365 18.33 19.20 0.22
CA ASP A 365 19.67 19.75 0.16
C ASP A 365 20.72 18.73 0.64
N MET A 366 20.38 17.90 1.64
CA MET A 366 21.24 16.79 2.09
C MET A 366 21.40 15.69 1.03
N LEU A 367 20.31 15.28 0.38
CA LEU A 367 20.39 14.33 -0.74
C LEU A 367 21.23 14.90 -1.89
N GLN A 368 21.02 16.18 -2.24
CA GLN A 368 21.78 16.86 -3.30
C GLN A 368 23.28 16.89 -2.95
N ASN A 369 23.62 17.26 -1.73
CA ASN A 369 25.00 17.29 -1.25
C ASN A 369 25.64 15.89 -1.28
N ARG A 370 24.93 14.86 -0.81
CA ARG A 370 25.41 13.47 -0.78
C ARG A 370 25.77 12.95 -2.16
N PHE A 371 24.85 13.08 -3.13
CA PHE A 371 25.05 12.54 -4.47
C PHE A 371 25.93 13.42 -5.37
N SER A 372 26.12 14.69 -5.03
CA SER A 372 27.11 15.55 -5.68
C SER A 372 28.54 15.27 -5.18
N THR A 373 28.71 15.09 -3.87
CA THR A 373 30.02 14.84 -3.25
C THR A 373 30.52 13.42 -3.54
N PHE A 374 29.60 12.47 -3.61
CA PHE A 374 29.92 11.06 -3.80
C PHE A 374 28.99 10.45 -4.87
N PRO A 375 29.27 10.73 -6.17
CA PRO A 375 28.43 10.24 -7.25
C PRO A 375 28.38 8.71 -7.32
N HIS A 376 27.20 8.16 -7.53
CA HIS A 376 27.03 6.72 -7.78
C HIS A 376 27.18 6.42 -9.28
N PRO A 377 27.74 5.27 -9.69
CA PRO A 377 27.88 4.90 -11.11
C PRO A 377 26.60 4.98 -11.93
N ASN A 378 25.45 4.65 -11.35
CA ASN A 378 24.12 4.75 -11.97
C ASN A 378 23.40 6.10 -11.74
N ALA A 379 24.04 7.10 -11.12
CA ALA A 379 23.39 8.38 -10.81
C ALA A 379 24.38 9.56 -10.87
N GLN A 380 25.29 9.56 -11.85
CA GLN A 380 26.41 10.52 -11.88
C GLN A 380 25.98 11.97 -12.07
N ARG A 381 24.83 12.21 -12.69
CA ARG A 381 24.28 13.54 -13.01
C ARG A 381 22.82 13.66 -12.58
N VAL A 382 22.46 12.97 -11.51
CA VAL A 382 21.07 12.93 -11.04
C VAL A 382 20.60 14.30 -10.58
N GLN A 383 19.43 14.71 -11.05
CA GLN A 383 18.77 15.93 -10.57
C GLN A 383 17.76 15.56 -9.49
N ILE A 384 17.80 16.28 -8.37
CA ILE A 384 16.89 16.03 -7.24
C ILE A 384 15.87 17.15 -7.20
N LEU A 385 14.61 16.82 -7.48
CA LEU A 385 13.54 17.77 -7.72
C LEU A 385 12.37 17.51 -6.75
N PRO A 386 11.73 18.56 -6.21
CA PRO A 386 10.46 18.39 -5.51
C PRO A 386 9.33 18.14 -6.51
N CYS A 387 8.36 17.31 -6.13
CA CYS A 387 7.12 17.16 -6.87
C CYS A 387 6.20 18.38 -6.66
N THR A 388 5.34 18.66 -7.65
CA THR A 388 4.22 19.61 -7.50
C THR A 388 3.21 19.07 -6.49
N ASP A 389 2.76 19.91 -5.55
CA ASP A 389 1.82 19.54 -4.48
C ASP A 389 2.20 18.21 -3.76
N PRO A 390 3.40 18.11 -3.16
CA PRO A 390 4.00 16.85 -2.71
C PRO A 390 3.14 16.10 -1.70
N GLN A 391 2.31 16.81 -0.95
CA GLN A 391 1.39 16.25 0.05
C GLN A 391 0.14 15.57 -0.54
N LEU A 392 -0.19 15.83 -1.82
CA LEU A 392 -1.35 15.25 -2.52
C LEU A 392 -0.92 14.29 -3.64
N VAL A 393 0.38 14.00 -3.76
CA VAL A 393 0.97 13.26 -4.86
C VAL A 393 0.31 11.88 -5.05
N VAL A 394 0.05 11.17 -3.96
CA VAL A 394 -0.53 9.81 -3.98
C VAL A 394 -1.95 9.84 -4.50
N ILE A 395 -2.82 10.69 -3.91
CA ILE A 395 -4.22 10.77 -4.34
C ILE A 395 -4.34 11.27 -5.79
N ARG A 396 -3.45 12.17 -6.22
CA ARG A 396 -3.40 12.64 -7.60
C ARG A 396 -2.94 11.54 -8.54
N GLY A 397 -1.94 10.76 -8.15
CA GLY A 397 -1.46 9.60 -8.90
C GLY A 397 -2.57 8.59 -9.18
N LEU A 398 -3.35 8.23 -8.15
CA LEU A 398 -4.50 7.34 -8.28
C LEU A 398 -5.52 7.89 -9.28
N LEU A 399 -5.91 9.16 -9.14
CA LEU A 399 -6.90 9.78 -10.02
C LEU A 399 -6.41 9.90 -11.46
N LEU A 400 -5.12 10.24 -11.66
CA LEU A 400 -4.53 10.42 -12.99
C LEU A 400 -4.34 9.10 -13.74
N ASP A 401 -3.93 8.03 -13.05
CA ASP A 401 -3.88 6.70 -13.65
C ASP A 401 -5.28 6.25 -14.07
N ARG A 402 -6.24 6.41 -13.15
CA ARG A 402 -7.64 6.01 -13.39
C ARG A 402 -8.27 6.80 -14.52
N GLN A 403 -8.05 8.12 -14.56
CA GLN A 403 -8.54 8.98 -15.63
C GLN A 403 -7.98 8.56 -16.99
N GLN A 404 -6.67 8.29 -17.07
CA GLN A 404 -6.06 7.82 -18.30
C GLN A 404 -6.64 6.48 -18.77
N ALA A 405 -6.86 5.53 -17.85
CA ALA A 405 -7.50 4.26 -18.17
C ALA A 405 -8.94 4.46 -18.68
N LEU A 406 -9.70 5.41 -18.11
CA LEU A 406 -11.05 5.73 -18.55
C LEU A 406 -11.11 6.44 -19.90
N ASP A 407 -10.12 7.27 -20.24
CA ASP A 407 -10.05 8.03 -21.49
C ASP A 407 -9.55 7.18 -22.66
N THR A 408 -8.64 6.25 -22.39
CA THR A 408 -8.07 5.34 -23.39
C THR A 408 -8.80 4.00 -23.49
N GLY A 409 -9.72 3.73 -22.55
CA GLY A 409 -10.49 2.49 -22.45
C GLY A 409 -9.81 1.37 -21.65
N SER A 410 -8.47 1.39 -21.51
CA SER A 410 -7.74 0.41 -20.69
C SER A 410 -6.27 0.75 -20.41
N MET A 411 -5.68 1.80 -20.98
CA MET A 411 -4.25 2.08 -20.79
C MET A 411 -4.02 2.81 -19.48
N SER A 412 -3.27 2.20 -18.56
CA SER A 412 -2.72 2.88 -17.38
C SER A 412 -1.41 3.60 -17.72
N VAL A 413 -1.02 4.54 -16.85
CA VAL A 413 0.30 5.18 -16.88
C VAL A 413 1.36 4.15 -16.50
N LEU A 414 1.08 3.32 -15.49
CA LEU A 414 1.95 2.20 -15.13
C LEU A 414 1.62 0.97 -15.99
N ALA A 415 2.38 0.79 -17.07
CA ALA A 415 2.13 -0.23 -18.09
C ALA A 415 2.63 -1.63 -17.68
N ALA A 416 3.70 -1.71 -16.89
CA ALA A 416 4.17 -2.98 -16.34
C ALA A 416 4.72 -2.81 -14.92
N ARG A 417 4.54 -3.86 -14.13
CA ARG A 417 4.95 -3.95 -12.72
C ARG A 417 5.92 -5.10 -12.50
N VAL A 418 6.63 -5.09 -11.38
CA VAL A 418 7.50 -6.21 -10.99
C VAL A 418 6.86 -6.96 -9.84
N ALA A 419 6.65 -8.27 -10.00
CA ALA A 419 6.03 -9.11 -9.00
C ALA A 419 6.86 -9.15 -7.70
N ARG A 420 6.21 -8.88 -6.56
CA ARG A 420 6.86 -8.87 -5.23
C ARG A 420 7.00 -10.26 -4.59
N ALA A 421 6.27 -11.25 -5.11
CA ALA A 421 6.24 -12.63 -4.63
C ALA A 421 5.94 -13.59 -5.79
N SER A 422 6.21 -14.88 -5.57
CA SER A 422 5.86 -15.94 -6.50
C SER A 422 4.49 -16.52 -6.15
N TYR A 423 3.65 -16.76 -7.14
CA TYR A 423 2.33 -17.36 -6.98
C TYR A 423 2.22 -18.61 -7.85
N GLY A 424 1.81 -19.71 -7.23
CA GLY A 424 1.70 -21.01 -7.87
C GLY A 424 0.35 -21.65 -7.64
N VAL A 425 0.03 -22.64 -8.47
CA VAL A 425 -1.15 -23.49 -8.33
C VAL A 425 -0.68 -24.90 -8.01
N VAL A 426 -1.37 -25.55 -7.07
CA VAL A 426 -1.11 -26.95 -6.73
C VAL A 426 -1.76 -27.84 -7.77
N VAL A 427 -0.96 -28.70 -8.39
CA VAL A 427 -1.34 -29.57 -9.50
C VAL A 427 -0.91 -31.02 -9.27
N GLN A 428 -1.39 -31.89 -10.15
CA GLN A 428 -0.92 -33.26 -10.28
C GLN A 428 -0.10 -33.37 -11.57
N GLU A 429 1.10 -33.93 -11.48
CA GLU A 429 1.98 -34.13 -12.63
C GLU A 429 2.14 -35.62 -12.93
N VAL A 430 2.36 -35.99 -14.19
CA VAL A 430 2.62 -37.39 -14.54
C VAL A 430 3.91 -37.83 -13.86
N TYR A 431 3.84 -38.93 -13.11
CA TYR A 431 4.96 -39.40 -12.32
C TYR A 431 6.16 -39.75 -13.21
N SER A 432 7.33 -39.33 -12.73
CA SER A 432 8.63 -39.55 -13.38
C SER A 432 9.66 -39.76 -12.27
N PRO A 433 10.33 -40.92 -12.21
CA PRO A 433 11.30 -41.23 -11.15
C PRO A 433 12.46 -40.24 -11.04
N THR A 434 12.84 -39.59 -12.14
CA THR A 434 13.96 -38.64 -12.17
C THR A 434 13.60 -37.26 -11.62
N VAL A 435 12.31 -36.92 -11.59
CA VAL A 435 11.80 -35.60 -11.16
C VAL A 435 11.11 -35.69 -9.80
N HIS A 436 10.36 -36.77 -9.56
CA HIS A 436 9.43 -36.92 -8.44
C HIS A 436 9.96 -37.88 -7.37
N PHE A 437 11.26 -37.83 -7.08
CA PHE A 437 11.86 -38.66 -6.05
C PHE A 437 11.29 -38.28 -4.67
N ASN A 438 10.80 -39.28 -3.92
CA ASN A 438 10.19 -39.11 -2.59
C ASN A 438 8.87 -38.28 -2.56
N GLU A 439 8.25 -38.03 -3.70
CA GLU A 439 6.94 -37.39 -3.80
C GLU A 439 5.80 -38.38 -3.52
N ASP A 440 4.64 -37.85 -3.13
CA ASP A 440 3.44 -38.67 -2.98
C ASP A 440 2.87 -39.03 -4.35
N ILE A 441 2.51 -40.29 -4.53
CA ILE A 441 2.07 -40.82 -5.83
C ILE A 441 0.68 -41.39 -5.72
N ARG A 442 -0.18 -41.04 -6.68
CA ARG A 442 -1.53 -41.58 -6.83
C ARG A 442 -1.70 -42.24 -8.20
N PRO A 443 -2.26 -43.47 -8.30
CA PRO A 443 -2.63 -44.05 -9.59
C PRO A 443 -3.77 -43.25 -10.23
N ASP A 444 -3.82 -43.21 -11.57
CA ASP A 444 -4.96 -42.63 -12.28
C ASP A 444 -6.22 -43.47 -12.03
N ALA A 445 -7.35 -42.79 -11.77
CA ALA A 445 -8.62 -43.45 -11.49
C ALA A 445 -9.18 -44.24 -12.69
N TYR A 446 -8.80 -43.86 -13.91
CA TYR A 446 -9.25 -44.48 -15.15
C TYR A 446 -8.13 -45.30 -15.82
N GLU A 447 -6.87 -44.89 -15.70
CA GLU A 447 -5.70 -45.57 -16.29
C GLU A 447 -4.69 -46.09 -15.24
N PRO A 448 -4.91 -47.25 -14.59
CA PRO A 448 -4.07 -47.70 -13.45
C PRO A 448 -2.56 -47.83 -13.74
N ALA A 449 -2.18 -47.97 -15.02
CA ALA A 449 -0.78 -47.99 -15.46
C ALA A 449 -0.11 -46.60 -15.41
N LYS A 450 -0.88 -45.52 -15.44
CA LYS A 450 -0.40 -44.15 -15.24
C LYS A 450 -0.46 -43.80 -13.76
N ARG A 451 0.59 -43.13 -13.30
CA ARG A 451 0.72 -42.63 -11.94
C ARG A 451 0.96 -41.13 -12.00
N PHE A 452 0.46 -40.42 -11.01
CA PHE A 452 0.63 -38.97 -10.87
C PHE A 452 1.33 -38.67 -9.56
N ALA A 453 2.32 -37.79 -9.59
CA ALA A 453 2.82 -37.11 -8.40
C ALA A 453 1.79 -36.06 -7.99
N ILE A 454 1.33 -36.11 -6.75
CA ILE A 454 0.34 -35.16 -6.22
C ILE A 454 1.05 -34.03 -5.47
N ASN A 455 0.33 -32.93 -5.21
CA ASN A 455 0.83 -31.78 -4.44
C ASN A 455 2.07 -31.10 -5.05
N GLN A 456 2.20 -31.17 -6.38
CA GLN A 456 3.25 -30.46 -7.11
C GLN A 456 2.83 -29.00 -7.29
N ILE A 457 3.80 -28.08 -7.30
CA ILE A 457 3.55 -26.64 -7.43
C ILE A 457 3.97 -26.20 -8.82
N GLN A 458 3.01 -25.69 -9.57
CA GLN A 458 3.27 -25.00 -10.82
C GLN A 458 3.25 -23.49 -10.59
N TRP A 459 4.43 -22.87 -10.62
CA TRP A 459 4.60 -21.42 -10.51
C TRP A 459 4.06 -20.71 -11.76
N LEU A 460 3.07 -19.82 -11.55
CA LEU A 460 2.45 -18.99 -12.58
C LEU A 460 3.13 -17.63 -12.68
N ILE A 461 3.51 -17.09 -11.53
CA ILE A 461 4.25 -15.85 -11.36
C ILE A 461 5.45 -16.17 -10.49
N ARG A 462 6.62 -15.69 -10.87
CA ARG A 462 7.82 -15.71 -10.03
C ARG A 462 8.12 -14.30 -9.54
N LYS A 463 8.64 -14.20 -8.32
CA LYS A 463 9.18 -12.95 -7.77
C LYS A 463 10.17 -12.36 -8.78
N GLY A 464 10.01 -11.08 -9.10
CA GLY A 464 10.81 -10.39 -10.11
C GLY A 464 10.26 -10.44 -11.54
N ASP A 465 9.23 -11.25 -11.82
CA ASP A 465 8.60 -11.26 -13.14
C ASP A 465 7.94 -9.91 -13.46
N VAL A 466 8.07 -9.49 -14.72
CA VAL A 466 7.40 -8.29 -15.23
C VAL A 466 5.96 -8.63 -15.59
N ILE A 467 5.01 -8.01 -14.90
CA ILE A 467 3.58 -8.24 -15.04
C ILE A 467 2.91 -7.07 -15.75
N ASN A 468 2.20 -7.37 -16.84
CA ASN A 468 1.32 -6.41 -17.49
C ASN A 468 -0.09 -6.54 -16.87
N PRO A 469 -0.61 -5.53 -16.15
CA PRO A 469 -1.91 -5.61 -15.50
C PRO A 469 -3.09 -5.74 -16.49
N ASN A 470 -2.88 -5.37 -17.76
CA ASN A 470 -3.88 -5.49 -18.82
C ASN A 470 -3.82 -6.83 -19.57
N ALA A 471 -2.81 -7.66 -19.30
CA ALA A 471 -2.69 -8.98 -19.90
C ALA A 471 -2.86 -10.05 -18.80
N PRO A 472 -3.98 -10.79 -18.77
CA PRO A 472 -4.14 -11.84 -17.79
C PRO A 472 -3.10 -12.94 -18.01
N LEU A 473 -2.55 -13.48 -16.92
CA LEU A 473 -1.73 -14.68 -16.97
C LEU A 473 -2.65 -15.88 -17.10
N VAL A 474 -2.63 -16.51 -18.26
CA VAL A 474 -3.53 -17.62 -18.59
C VAL A 474 -2.83 -18.95 -18.31
N LYS A 475 -3.48 -19.83 -17.56
CA LYS A 475 -3.08 -21.23 -17.43
C LYS A 475 -4.22 -22.15 -17.80
N SER A 476 -3.97 -23.06 -18.74
CA SER A 476 -4.90 -24.13 -19.11
C SER A 476 -4.74 -25.32 -18.19
N PHE A 477 -5.87 -25.87 -17.76
CA PHE A 477 -5.99 -27.06 -16.93
C PHE A 477 -6.84 -28.10 -17.65
N GLU A 478 -6.59 -29.36 -17.32
CA GLU A 478 -7.33 -30.50 -17.81
C GLU A 478 -7.89 -31.29 -16.64
N ILE A 479 -9.21 -31.48 -16.63
CA ILE A 479 -9.88 -32.36 -15.66
C ILE A 479 -10.58 -33.48 -16.41
N ARG A 480 -10.51 -34.69 -15.87
CA ARG A 480 -11.23 -35.86 -16.38
C ARG A 480 -12.51 -36.07 -15.60
N VAL A 481 -13.61 -36.32 -16.31
CA VAL A 481 -14.96 -36.48 -15.76
C VAL A 481 -15.51 -37.85 -16.19
N GLY A 482 -16.04 -38.62 -15.24
CA GLY A 482 -16.68 -39.90 -15.50
C GLY A 482 -17.96 -39.74 -16.33
N GLN A 483 -18.38 -40.81 -17.03
CA GLN A 483 -19.60 -40.78 -17.86
C GLN A 483 -20.87 -40.39 -17.09
N ASN A 484 -20.95 -40.77 -15.81
CA ASN A 484 -22.12 -40.56 -14.95
C ASN A 484 -21.90 -39.43 -13.92
N GLU A 485 -20.78 -38.71 -13.99
CA GLU A 485 -20.49 -37.59 -13.09
C GLU A 485 -21.08 -36.29 -13.64
N GLY A 486 -22.09 -35.77 -12.95
CA GLY A 486 -22.71 -34.48 -13.28
C GLY A 486 -22.00 -33.27 -12.66
N THR A 487 -21.24 -33.48 -11.59
CA THR A 487 -20.55 -32.42 -10.86
C THR A 487 -19.31 -31.97 -11.63
N ARG A 488 -19.29 -30.69 -12.01
CA ARG A 488 -18.17 -30.06 -12.72
C ARG A 488 -17.56 -28.96 -11.84
N ALA A 489 -17.28 -29.31 -10.60
CA ALA A 489 -16.68 -28.44 -9.62
C ALA A 489 -15.33 -29.00 -9.18
N TRP A 490 -14.35 -28.13 -8.98
CA TRP A 490 -13.04 -28.50 -8.50
C TRP A 490 -12.44 -27.38 -7.67
N ASP A 491 -11.64 -27.78 -6.70
CA ASP A 491 -10.91 -26.87 -5.84
C ASP A 491 -9.46 -26.82 -6.35
N SER A 492 -8.95 -25.62 -6.56
CA SER A 492 -7.55 -25.38 -6.87
C SER A 492 -6.91 -24.64 -5.72
N GLU A 493 -5.83 -25.19 -5.18
CA GLU A 493 -5.08 -24.52 -4.13
C GLU A 493 -4.06 -23.57 -4.76
N ILE A 494 -4.09 -22.30 -4.37
CA ILE A 494 -3.08 -21.31 -4.72
C ILE A 494 -2.10 -21.20 -3.57
N VAL A 495 -0.82 -21.19 -3.90
CA VAL A 495 0.27 -20.99 -2.95
C VAL A 495 1.05 -19.73 -3.28
N VAL A 496 1.65 -19.16 -2.25
CA VAL A 496 2.59 -18.06 -2.35
C VAL A 496 3.96 -18.51 -1.84
N SER A 497 5.02 -18.04 -2.49
CA SER A 497 6.39 -18.16 -2.00
C SER A 497 7.12 -16.83 -2.17
N HIS A 498 7.88 -16.49 -1.14
CA HIS A 498 8.71 -15.29 -1.08
C HIS A 498 10.19 -15.56 -1.31
N ASN A 499 10.55 -16.83 -1.50
CA ASN A 499 11.89 -17.25 -1.86
C ASN A 499 12.28 -16.64 -3.22
N GLU A 500 13.59 -16.44 -3.40
CA GLU A 500 14.12 -16.11 -4.72
C GLU A 500 13.80 -17.22 -5.73
N PRO A 501 13.61 -16.91 -7.03
CA PRO A 501 13.18 -17.87 -8.05
C PRO A 501 13.99 -19.18 -8.10
N ASN A 502 15.28 -19.12 -7.76
CA ASN A 502 16.19 -20.26 -7.74
C ASN A 502 15.97 -21.22 -6.55
N PHE A 503 15.24 -20.80 -5.52
CA PHE A 503 14.94 -21.57 -4.31
C PHE A 503 13.43 -21.84 -4.16
N LEU A 504 12.67 -21.76 -5.25
CA LEU A 504 11.26 -22.09 -5.22
C LEU A 504 11.05 -23.60 -5.05
N PRO A 505 10.18 -24.04 -4.12
CA PRO A 505 9.88 -25.45 -3.97
C PRO A 505 9.11 -25.98 -5.17
N ARG A 506 9.30 -27.26 -5.49
CA ARG A 506 8.57 -27.95 -6.56
C ARG A 506 7.29 -28.62 -6.09
N SER A 507 7.15 -28.86 -4.78
CA SER A 507 6.01 -29.54 -4.19
C SER A 507 5.74 -29.02 -2.78
N LEU A 508 4.55 -29.28 -2.25
CA LEU A 508 4.18 -28.91 -0.88
C LEU A 508 4.98 -29.67 0.19
N LYS A 509 5.69 -30.75 -0.17
CA LYS A 509 6.61 -31.43 0.77
C LYS A 509 7.85 -30.61 1.07
N GLN A 510 8.24 -29.74 0.14
CA GLN A 510 9.40 -28.89 0.28
C GLN A 510 8.99 -27.60 1.01
N ALA A 511 9.79 -27.17 1.98
CA ALA A 511 9.55 -25.92 2.68
C ALA A 511 9.69 -24.72 1.72
N GLY A 512 8.95 -23.66 1.99
CA GLY A 512 9.08 -22.38 1.26
C GLY A 512 7.85 -21.98 0.44
N ALA A 513 6.78 -22.77 0.43
CA ALA A 513 5.48 -22.36 -0.12
C ALA A 513 4.41 -22.44 0.98
N VAL A 514 3.52 -21.45 1.00
CA VAL A 514 2.40 -21.38 1.94
C VAL A 514 1.11 -21.30 1.14
N LYS A 515 0.11 -22.07 1.54
CA LYS A 515 -1.25 -22.00 0.99
C LYS A 515 -1.80 -20.59 1.17
N LEU A 516 -2.17 -19.94 0.07
CA LEU A 516 -2.71 -18.58 0.05
C LEU A 516 -4.24 -18.57 0.03
N CYS A 517 -4.85 -19.34 -0.87
CA CYS A 517 -6.30 -19.46 -0.95
C CYS A 517 -6.73 -20.72 -1.70
N ASP A 518 -7.97 -21.15 -1.46
CA ASP A 518 -8.66 -22.13 -2.28
C ASP A 518 -9.55 -21.42 -3.30
N ILE A 519 -9.40 -21.80 -4.55
CA ILE A 519 -10.25 -21.40 -5.65
C ILE A 519 -11.22 -22.53 -5.93
N LYS A 520 -12.49 -22.35 -5.56
CA LYS A 520 -13.56 -23.26 -5.97
C LYS A 520 -14.08 -22.84 -7.31
N SER A 521 -13.76 -23.61 -8.34
CA SER A 521 -14.22 -23.37 -9.70
C SER A 521 -15.41 -24.28 -9.97
N ASN A 522 -16.49 -23.70 -10.49
CA ASN A 522 -17.73 -24.43 -10.73
C ASN A 522 -18.24 -24.20 -12.16
N LEU A 523 -18.02 -25.17 -13.03
CA LEU A 523 -18.56 -25.23 -14.40
C LEU A 523 -19.90 -25.98 -14.51
N SER A 524 -20.67 -26.07 -13.41
CA SER A 524 -22.05 -26.56 -13.48
C SER A 524 -22.83 -25.71 -14.49
N GLY A 525 -23.24 -26.31 -15.61
CA GLY A 525 -23.85 -25.60 -16.75
C GLY A 525 -23.16 -25.89 -18.09
N VAL A 526 -21.87 -26.26 -18.09
CA VAL A 526 -21.22 -26.82 -19.29
C VAL A 526 -21.90 -28.15 -19.62
N GLN A 527 -22.22 -28.37 -20.89
CA GLN A 527 -22.92 -29.58 -21.35
C GLN A 527 -21.93 -30.67 -21.75
N GLN A 528 -22.36 -31.94 -21.77
CA GLN A 528 -21.46 -33.08 -22.05
C GLN A 528 -20.90 -33.08 -23.48
N HIS A 529 -21.66 -32.57 -24.45
CA HIS A 529 -21.22 -32.41 -25.84
C HIS A 529 -20.10 -31.37 -26.02
N GLN A 530 -19.85 -30.52 -25.03
CA GLN A 530 -18.79 -29.51 -25.04
C GLN A 530 -17.46 -30.07 -24.50
N LEU A 531 -17.45 -31.32 -24.02
CA LEU A 531 -16.27 -31.99 -23.49
C LEU A 531 -15.67 -32.92 -24.55
N ALA A 532 -14.36 -33.15 -24.46
CA ALA A 532 -13.68 -34.11 -25.34
C ALA A 532 -13.93 -35.55 -24.84
N LEU A 533 -14.62 -36.36 -25.63
CA LEU A 533 -14.88 -37.78 -25.32
C LEU A 533 -13.62 -38.61 -25.57
N MET A 534 -13.16 -39.35 -24.56
CA MET A 534 -12.06 -40.30 -24.65
C MET A 534 -12.57 -41.73 -24.51
N HIS A 535 -12.32 -42.55 -25.52
CA HIS A 535 -12.68 -43.97 -25.52
C HIS A 535 -11.43 -44.84 -25.55
N LYS A 536 -11.18 -45.60 -24.47
CA LYS A 536 -10.06 -46.54 -24.41
C LYS A 536 -10.55 -47.97 -24.62
N LYS A 537 -10.05 -48.61 -25.67
CA LYS A 537 -10.36 -50.01 -25.96
C LYS A 537 -9.77 -50.91 -24.88
N GLY A 538 -10.56 -51.87 -24.43
CA GLY A 538 -10.12 -52.89 -23.48
C GLY A 538 -9.11 -53.85 -24.09
N THR A 539 -8.44 -54.62 -23.22
CA THR A 539 -7.62 -55.76 -23.65
C THR A 539 -8.42 -57.06 -23.53
N CYS A 540 -7.85 -58.20 -23.92
CA CYS A 540 -8.48 -59.52 -23.73
C CYS A 540 -8.84 -59.84 -22.27
N PHE A 541 -8.25 -59.14 -21.29
CA PHE A 541 -8.49 -59.33 -19.86
C PHE A 541 -9.12 -58.12 -19.15
N SER A 542 -9.50 -57.05 -19.87
CA SER A 542 -10.05 -55.84 -19.25
C SER A 542 -11.14 -55.20 -20.12
N ARG A 543 -12.25 -54.77 -19.51
CA ARG A 543 -13.26 -53.98 -20.22
C ARG A 543 -12.69 -52.61 -20.61
N GLY A 544 -13.08 -52.12 -21.78
CA GLY A 544 -12.82 -50.75 -22.20
C GLY A 544 -13.59 -49.77 -21.31
N TYR A 545 -13.14 -48.52 -21.27
CA TYR A 545 -13.75 -47.48 -20.46
C TYR A 545 -13.74 -46.16 -21.23
N THR A 546 -14.69 -45.30 -20.86
CA THR A 546 -14.93 -44.02 -21.50
C THR A 546 -14.98 -42.94 -20.43
N PHE A 547 -14.29 -41.83 -20.67
CA PHE A 547 -14.31 -40.65 -19.81
C PHE A 547 -14.30 -39.40 -20.68
N TYR A 548 -14.61 -38.26 -20.09
CA TYR A 548 -14.56 -36.96 -20.75
C TYR A 548 -13.38 -36.16 -20.24
N ILE A 549 -12.84 -35.30 -21.10
CA ILE A 549 -11.85 -34.29 -20.73
C ILE A 549 -12.52 -32.92 -20.81
N CYS A 550 -12.47 -32.19 -19.71
CA CYS A 550 -12.82 -30.77 -19.59
C CYS A 550 -11.53 -29.95 -19.56
N GLN A 551 -11.31 -29.15 -20.61
CA GLN A 551 -10.24 -28.17 -20.63
C GLN A 551 -10.81 -26.79 -20.32
N PHE A 552 -10.18 -26.09 -19.38
CA PHE A 552 -10.55 -24.73 -18.99
C PHE A 552 -9.29 -23.93 -18.67
N GLU A 553 -9.45 -22.62 -18.59
CA GLU A 553 -8.38 -21.69 -18.27
C GLU A 553 -8.68 -21.02 -16.93
N VAL A 554 -7.68 -20.97 -16.04
CA VAL A 554 -7.68 -20.03 -14.92
C VAL A 554 -6.79 -18.87 -15.33
N ARG A 555 -7.36 -17.67 -15.31
CA ARG A 555 -6.66 -16.42 -15.57
C ARG A 555 -6.38 -15.73 -14.25
N VAL A 556 -5.10 -15.47 -13.98
CA VAL A 556 -4.66 -14.71 -12.82
C VAL A 556 -4.42 -13.27 -13.26
N ILE A 557 -5.12 -12.35 -12.63
CA ILE A 557 -4.95 -10.91 -12.82
C ILE A 557 -4.29 -10.36 -11.55
N VAL A 558 -3.07 -9.87 -11.72
CA VAL A 558 -2.29 -9.28 -10.63
C VAL A 558 -2.52 -7.78 -10.61
N ALA A 559 -3.32 -7.31 -9.65
CA ALA A 559 -3.39 -5.90 -9.33
C ALA A 559 -2.23 -5.53 -8.38
N PRO A 560 -1.95 -4.24 -8.14
CA PRO A 560 -0.77 -3.83 -7.36
C PRO A 560 -0.81 -4.32 -5.91
N ALA A 561 -2.03 -4.46 -5.36
CA ALA A 561 -2.29 -4.95 -4.01
C ALA A 561 -3.37 -6.05 -3.98
N ASP A 562 -3.63 -6.71 -5.11
CA ASP A 562 -4.71 -7.70 -5.20
C ASP A 562 -4.39 -8.82 -6.18
N LEU A 563 -4.98 -9.99 -5.94
CA LEU A 563 -5.00 -11.09 -6.90
C LEU A 563 -6.45 -11.41 -7.22
N ARG A 564 -6.79 -11.30 -8.50
CA ARG A 564 -8.10 -11.71 -9.00
C ARG A 564 -7.95 -12.93 -9.89
N PHE A 565 -8.91 -13.82 -9.79
CA PHE A 565 -8.95 -15.05 -10.54
C PHE A 565 -10.19 -15.05 -11.41
N GLU A 566 -10.04 -15.44 -12.67
CA GLU A 566 -11.16 -15.65 -13.57
C GLU A 566 -11.13 -17.06 -14.14
N LEU A 567 -12.30 -17.66 -14.26
CA LEU A 567 -12.49 -18.95 -14.92
C LEU A 567 -12.99 -18.75 -16.34
N TRP A 568 -12.34 -19.40 -17.31
CA TRP A 568 -12.65 -19.29 -18.72
C TRP A 568 -12.85 -20.67 -19.34
N PHE A 569 -13.88 -20.83 -20.17
CA PHE A 569 -14.19 -22.07 -20.88
C PHE A 569 -14.61 -21.74 -22.32
N GLY A 570 -14.06 -22.47 -23.30
CA GLY A 570 -14.39 -22.25 -24.72
C GLY A 570 -14.10 -20.83 -25.23
N GLY A 571 -13.09 -20.15 -24.66
CA GLY A 571 -12.72 -18.78 -25.04
C GLY A 571 -13.62 -17.67 -24.46
N GLN A 572 -14.54 -17.99 -23.54
CA GLN A 572 -15.40 -17.02 -22.87
C GLN A 572 -15.21 -17.06 -21.36
N ARG A 573 -15.30 -15.88 -20.71
CA ARG A 573 -15.32 -15.79 -19.26
C ARG A 573 -16.57 -16.52 -18.77
N PHE A 574 -16.37 -17.55 -17.97
CA PHE A 574 -17.49 -18.32 -17.47
C PHE A 574 -18.21 -17.50 -16.41
N ALA A 575 -19.40 -17.02 -16.73
CA ALA A 575 -20.31 -16.33 -15.83
C ALA A 575 -21.66 -17.05 -15.94
N GLY A 576 -21.81 -18.15 -15.19
CA GLY A 576 -23.07 -18.89 -15.11
C GLY A 576 -24.14 -18.13 -14.32
N ASN A 577 -25.25 -18.81 -14.00
CA ASN A 577 -26.31 -18.27 -13.12
C ASN A 577 -25.90 -18.23 -11.62
N HIS A 578 -24.61 -18.41 -11.33
CA HIS A 578 -24.01 -18.51 -10.00
C HIS A 578 -22.60 -17.91 -10.04
N GLU A 579 -22.01 -17.66 -8.87
CA GLU A 579 -20.62 -17.20 -8.77
C GLU A 579 -19.68 -18.33 -9.23
N PRO A 580 -19.02 -18.18 -10.39
CA PRO A 580 -18.30 -19.27 -11.07
C PRO A 580 -16.98 -19.63 -10.39
N ILE A 581 -16.49 -18.71 -9.55
CA ILE A 581 -15.24 -18.82 -8.80
C ILE A 581 -15.47 -18.28 -7.39
N ALA A 582 -15.21 -19.08 -6.37
CA ALA A 582 -15.21 -18.62 -4.98
C ALA A 582 -13.80 -18.74 -4.42
N VAL A 583 -13.33 -17.70 -3.74
CA VAL A 583 -11.98 -17.65 -3.15
C VAL A 583 -12.09 -17.70 -1.64
N ALA A 584 -11.57 -18.77 -1.04
CA ALA A 584 -11.42 -18.89 0.41
C ALA A 584 -9.96 -18.64 0.79
N TRP A 585 -9.68 -17.50 1.41
CA TRP A 585 -8.31 -17.11 1.80
C TRP A 585 -7.83 -17.88 3.03
N ASP A 586 -6.61 -18.41 2.96
CA ASP A 586 -5.93 -19.03 4.10
C ASP A 586 -5.22 -17.95 4.93
N GLN A 587 -5.40 -18.00 6.25
CA GLN A 587 -4.86 -16.97 7.14
C GLN A 587 -3.33 -16.94 7.15
N ASN A 588 -2.67 -18.10 7.07
CA ASN A 588 -1.22 -18.18 7.16
C ASN A 588 -0.55 -17.69 5.87
N GLY A 589 -1.05 -18.13 4.70
CA GLY A 589 -0.47 -17.66 3.43
C GLY A 589 -0.80 -16.21 3.15
N ALA A 590 -2.01 -15.76 3.48
CA ALA A 590 -2.33 -14.35 3.39
C ALA A 590 -1.42 -13.52 4.30
N ALA A 591 -1.03 -14.06 5.46
CA ALA A 591 -0.17 -13.40 6.43
C ALA A 591 1.33 -13.38 6.05
N THR A 592 1.77 -14.16 5.05
CA THR A 592 3.20 -14.34 4.76
C THR A 592 3.79 -13.13 4.03
N ARG A 593 4.99 -12.68 4.43
CA ARG A 593 5.70 -11.52 3.84
C ARG A 593 6.87 -11.92 2.94
N PRO A 594 7.27 -11.05 1.98
CA PRO A 594 8.56 -11.08 1.34
C PRO A 594 9.65 -11.03 2.39
N GLY A 595 10.48 -12.08 2.43
CA GLY A 595 11.72 -12.09 3.20
C GLY A 595 12.79 -11.20 2.58
#